data_AF-A0A9D6GM44-F1
#
_entry.id   AF-A0A9D6GM44-F1
#
_cell.length_a   1.000
_cell.length_b   1.000
_cell.length_c   1.000
_cell.angle_alpha   90.00
_cell.angle_beta   90.00
_cell.angle_gamma   90.00
#
_symmetry.space_group_name_H-M   'P 1'
#
loop_
_entity.id
_entity.type
_entity.pdbx_description
1 polymer ?
#
loop_
_entity_poly.entity_id
_entity_poly.type
_entity_poly.pdbx_seq_one_letter_code
_entity_poly.pdbx_strand_id
1 'polypeptide(L)'
;MLAARRAIERVAQGVAGPGWGALFTPRPGTEVLVDFIDGDIDRPLIIGQLHNGPQPLPWPAGQDASANHPGTLSGWHHPHLDDQGANQWVIDDATGQLRMRLASHSSATGHSELTLGHLIQQGAHGGASQRGQWLGEGFYGHTEGWAVVRAGEGLLLSTSARPAQGASVASTQMDAAEAVGQLHAARQLGEALGQSARQQGAHGLHSHESGQAWQAHADAMDPRAQGRHEGAVGGQDARKARGGRGPGGRELAEPVERFAKPLLHLDTPASAVWVTPASISLYSGQDSSVAAQGDAHLAAAHSVSAVSGQTTSLYTHAGGIQAITAQAALSLRAHTDAQQIWSEQDLTVQSTTDEVRIQASKSLTLTAGQSQVVIEGGNITFTCPGTWTVKGATHAWGGGGSQPAALVSMPSGTVSQSPDEVMTAGQYLGKYEMFKTDNRPFAGYDYEIRNSAGKVLASGKTDAAGYAQLIVTPQEEGIQAYKSVKPDSERITEGWQGKLSTAAAQAQNA
;
A
#
# COMPACT_ATOMS: atom_id res chain seq x y z
N MET A 1 -53.25 27.71 -64.94
CA MET A 1 -52.12 27.73 -63.98
C MET A 1 -51.97 29.16 -63.46
N LEU A 2 -52.73 29.53 -62.41
CA LEU A 2 -52.47 30.76 -61.69
C LEU A 2 -51.30 30.48 -60.74
N ALA A 3 -50.18 31.19 -60.92
CA ALA A 3 -49.12 31.22 -59.93
C ALA A 3 -49.70 31.84 -58.65
N ALA A 4 -49.88 31.03 -57.61
CA ALA A 4 -50.31 31.50 -56.30
C ALA A 4 -49.26 32.49 -55.77
N ARG A 5 -49.56 33.79 -55.86
CA ARG A 5 -48.81 34.82 -55.14
C ARG A 5 -49.06 34.57 -53.65
N ARG A 6 -48.05 34.07 -52.94
CA ARG A 6 -48.12 33.93 -51.48
C ARG A 6 -47.97 35.33 -50.88
N ALA A 7 -49.05 35.86 -50.31
CA ALA A 7 -48.96 37.03 -49.45
C ALA A 7 -48.33 36.62 -48.11
N ILE A 8 -47.48 37.49 -47.55
CA ILE A 8 -46.95 37.29 -46.20
C ILE A 8 -48.00 37.83 -45.23
N GLU A 9 -48.58 36.95 -44.43
CA GLU A 9 -49.61 37.31 -43.44
C GLU A 9 -48.99 37.47 -42.05
N ARG A 10 -49.57 38.38 -41.25
CA ARG A 10 -49.17 38.56 -39.85
C ARG A 10 -49.89 37.55 -38.97
N VAL A 11 -49.25 37.16 -37.86
CA VAL A 11 -49.81 36.21 -36.87
C VAL A 11 -49.90 36.90 -35.52
N ALA A 12 -51.11 37.03 -34.97
CA ALA A 12 -51.33 37.50 -33.61
C ALA A 12 -50.66 36.56 -32.60
N GLN A 13 -50.03 37.14 -31.58
CA GLN A 13 -49.37 36.40 -30.50
C GLN A 13 -50.07 36.69 -29.17
N GLY A 14 -50.03 35.73 -28.23
CA GLY A 14 -50.66 35.90 -26.91
C GLY A 14 -50.06 37.05 -26.09
N VAL A 15 -48.78 37.35 -26.30
CA VAL A 15 -48.07 38.51 -25.72
C VAL A 15 -47.06 39.02 -26.75
N ALA A 16 -47.07 40.31 -27.06
CA ALA A 16 -46.16 40.92 -28.04
C ALA A 16 -45.68 42.30 -27.59
N GLY A 17 -44.36 42.50 -27.58
CA GLY A 17 -43.72 43.78 -27.32
C GLY A 17 -42.40 43.93 -28.10
N PRO A 18 -41.74 45.10 -28.04
CA PRO A 18 -40.48 45.33 -28.75
C PRO A 18 -39.34 44.48 -28.18
N GLY A 19 -39.05 43.33 -28.81
CA GLY A 19 -37.97 42.42 -28.42
C GLY A 19 -38.32 41.42 -27.30
N TRP A 20 -39.60 41.29 -26.93
CA TRP A 20 -40.07 40.35 -25.92
C TRP A 20 -41.51 39.90 -26.21
N GLY A 21 -41.91 38.73 -25.71
CA GLY A 21 -43.24 38.18 -25.91
C GLY A 21 -43.21 36.67 -26.16
N ALA A 22 -44.30 36.15 -26.72
CA ALA A 22 -44.42 34.77 -27.18
C ALA A 22 -44.40 34.72 -28.71
N LEU A 23 -43.78 33.70 -29.29
CA LEU A 23 -43.76 33.48 -30.74
C LEU A 23 -44.04 32.01 -31.05
N PHE A 24 -45.27 31.72 -31.48
CA PHE A 24 -45.71 30.40 -31.93
C PHE A 24 -46.13 30.46 -33.39
N THR A 25 -45.18 30.23 -34.28
CA THR A 25 -45.43 30.32 -35.73
C THR A 25 -46.13 29.05 -36.23
N PRO A 26 -47.29 29.16 -36.91
CA PRO A 26 -47.97 28.00 -37.51
C PRO A 26 -47.04 27.26 -38.50
N ARG A 27 -47.08 25.93 -38.48
CA ARG A 27 -46.30 25.09 -39.42
C ARG A 27 -47.13 24.77 -40.66
N PRO A 28 -46.51 24.45 -41.81
CA PRO A 28 -47.25 23.99 -42.98
C PRO A 28 -48.24 22.87 -42.62
N GLY A 29 -49.50 23.05 -43.00
CA GLY A 29 -50.58 22.13 -42.68
C GLY A 29 -51.43 22.55 -41.48
N THR A 30 -50.95 23.38 -40.54
CA THR A 30 -51.74 23.86 -39.40
C THR A 30 -52.99 24.62 -39.83
N GLU A 31 -54.14 24.29 -39.24
CA GLU A 31 -55.36 25.08 -39.43
C GLU A 31 -55.30 26.38 -38.61
N VAL A 32 -55.59 27.50 -39.29
CA VAL A 32 -55.53 28.85 -38.71
C VAL A 32 -56.86 29.57 -38.87
N LEU A 33 -57.21 30.41 -37.88
CA LEU A 33 -58.26 31.39 -38.05
C LEU A 33 -57.66 32.66 -38.64
N VAL A 34 -58.22 33.12 -39.76
CA VAL A 34 -57.87 34.38 -40.41
C VAL A 34 -59.00 35.37 -40.17
N ASP A 35 -58.65 36.52 -39.58
CA ASP A 35 -59.48 37.70 -39.51
C ASP A 35 -58.99 38.75 -40.52
N PHE A 36 -59.85 39.71 -40.85
CA PHE A 36 -59.57 40.75 -41.83
C PHE A 36 -59.70 42.11 -41.16
N ILE A 37 -58.61 42.88 -41.14
CA ILE A 37 -58.61 44.17 -40.45
C ILE A 37 -59.61 45.10 -41.14
N ASP A 38 -60.57 45.62 -40.38
CA ASP A 38 -61.70 46.42 -40.87
C ASP A 38 -62.61 45.69 -41.88
N GLY A 39 -62.56 44.35 -41.92
CA GLY A 39 -63.30 43.52 -42.89
C GLY A 39 -62.71 43.54 -44.31
N ASP A 40 -61.51 44.10 -44.50
CA ASP A 40 -60.84 44.19 -45.79
C ASP A 40 -60.07 42.90 -46.12
N ILE A 41 -60.50 42.19 -47.16
CA ILE A 41 -59.90 40.92 -47.60
C ILE A 41 -58.42 41.05 -47.98
N ASP A 42 -57.98 42.26 -48.35
CA ASP A 42 -56.58 42.54 -48.70
C ASP A 42 -55.69 42.75 -47.46
N ARG A 43 -56.26 42.73 -46.25
CA ARG A 43 -55.54 42.91 -44.97
C ARG A 43 -55.76 41.73 -44.00
N PRO A 44 -55.40 40.49 -44.40
CA PRO A 44 -55.53 39.32 -43.55
C PRO A 44 -54.60 39.37 -42.33
N LEU A 45 -55.08 38.80 -41.22
CA LEU A 45 -54.37 38.60 -39.97
C LEU A 45 -54.75 37.24 -39.40
N ILE A 46 -53.77 36.38 -39.16
CA ILE A 46 -54.01 35.14 -38.43
C ILE A 46 -54.22 35.47 -36.95
N ILE A 47 -55.36 35.11 -36.38
CA ILE A 47 -55.74 35.41 -34.98
C ILE A 47 -55.69 34.20 -34.05
N GLY A 48 -55.55 32.99 -34.60
CA GLY A 48 -55.49 31.76 -33.79
C GLY A 48 -55.17 30.52 -34.60
N GLN A 49 -54.92 29.43 -33.89
CA GLN A 49 -54.69 28.08 -34.43
C GLN A 49 -55.73 27.14 -33.82
N LEU A 50 -56.21 26.16 -34.60
CA LEU A 50 -57.24 25.23 -34.17
C LEU A 50 -56.75 23.78 -34.22
N HIS A 51 -57.25 22.98 -33.29
CA HIS A 51 -57.25 21.53 -33.40
C HIS A 51 -58.57 21.08 -34.05
N ASN A 52 -58.50 20.03 -34.86
CA ASN A 52 -59.65 19.45 -35.57
C ASN A 52 -59.54 17.91 -35.63
N GLY A 53 -60.43 17.23 -36.34
CA GLY A 53 -60.39 15.76 -36.45
C GLY A 53 -59.05 15.22 -36.99
N PRO A 54 -58.54 15.73 -38.12
CA PRO A 54 -57.20 15.41 -38.62
C PRO A 54 -56.02 15.91 -37.79
N GLN A 55 -56.20 16.96 -36.96
CA GLN A 55 -55.18 17.58 -36.11
C GLN A 55 -55.60 17.46 -34.64
N PRO A 56 -55.41 16.29 -34.01
CA PRO A 56 -55.86 16.04 -32.65
C PRO A 56 -55.13 16.94 -31.64
N LEU A 57 -55.72 17.04 -30.45
CA LEU A 57 -55.08 17.65 -29.29
C LEU A 57 -53.77 16.90 -28.96
N PRO A 58 -52.76 17.57 -28.36
CA PRO A 58 -51.54 16.91 -27.92
C PRO A 58 -51.77 15.76 -26.94
N TRP A 59 -52.76 15.92 -26.05
CA TRP A 59 -53.21 14.90 -25.12
C TRP A 59 -54.74 14.80 -25.22
N PRO A 60 -55.27 14.03 -26.19
CA PRO A 60 -56.71 13.92 -26.38
C PRO A 60 -57.30 13.09 -25.23
N ALA A 61 -58.22 13.66 -24.47
CA ALA A 61 -58.90 12.93 -23.42
C ALA A 61 -60.41 12.94 -23.66
N GLY A 62 -60.93 11.78 -24.07
CA GLY A 62 -62.35 11.49 -24.29
C GLY A 62 -62.84 10.36 -23.38
N GLN A 63 -64.10 9.96 -23.53
CA GLN A 63 -64.73 8.92 -22.69
C GLN A 63 -63.97 7.56 -22.69
N ASP A 64 -63.23 7.28 -23.76
CA ASP A 64 -62.42 6.07 -23.94
C ASP A 64 -60.91 6.30 -23.83
N ALA A 65 -60.47 7.49 -23.39
CA ALA A 65 -59.05 7.81 -23.26
C ALA A 65 -58.48 7.32 -21.93
N SER A 66 -57.18 7.01 -21.93
CA SER A 66 -56.46 6.53 -20.74
C SER A 66 -56.16 7.61 -19.69
N ALA A 67 -56.46 8.87 -19.98
CA ALA A 67 -56.54 9.93 -18.98
C ALA A 67 -58.00 10.08 -18.54
N ASN A 68 -58.25 9.98 -17.23
CA ASN A 68 -59.59 9.95 -16.62
C ASN A 68 -60.50 11.16 -16.96
N HIS A 69 -59.97 12.26 -17.55
CA HIS A 69 -60.76 13.44 -17.91
C HIS A 69 -60.11 14.32 -19.02
N PRO A 70 -60.88 14.96 -19.94
CA PRO A 70 -60.42 15.92 -20.96
C PRO A 70 -59.50 17.06 -20.48
N GLY A 71 -59.55 17.37 -19.18
CA GLY A 71 -58.79 18.45 -18.55
C GLY A 71 -57.68 17.97 -17.60
N THR A 72 -57.37 16.67 -17.57
CA THR A 72 -56.34 16.14 -16.65
C THR A 72 -54.94 16.53 -17.08
N LEU A 73 -54.66 16.56 -18.39
CA LEU A 73 -53.34 16.92 -18.92
C LEU A 73 -53.45 18.22 -19.70
N SER A 74 -52.56 19.16 -19.41
CA SER A 74 -52.43 20.41 -20.13
C SER A 74 -50.95 20.78 -20.32
N GLY A 75 -50.66 21.75 -21.18
CA GLY A 75 -49.29 22.23 -21.41
C GLY A 75 -48.94 22.34 -22.89
N TRP A 76 -47.65 22.27 -23.20
CA TRP A 76 -47.10 22.51 -24.53
C TRP A 76 -46.46 21.24 -25.09
N HIS A 77 -46.76 20.93 -26.35
CA HIS A 77 -46.15 19.83 -27.09
C HIS A 77 -45.69 20.35 -28.44
N HIS A 78 -44.38 20.29 -28.70
CA HIS A 78 -43.77 20.77 -29.93
C HIS A 78 -42.95 19.66 -30.56
N PRO A 79 -43.47 18.97 -31.60
CA PRO A 79 -42.68 18.00 -32.33
C PRO A 79 -41.46 18.68 -32.95
N HIS A 80 -40.37 17.95 -33.15
CA HIS A 80 -39.23 18.45 -33.91
C HIS A 80 -39.64 18.78 -35.35
N LEU A 81 -38.82 19.58 -36.04
CA LEU A 81 -39.10 19.95 -37.44
C LEU A 81 -38.91 18.77 -38.41
N ASP A 82 -38.21 17.72 -37.98
CA ASP A 82 -37.98 16.48 -38.70
C ASP A 82 -38.91 15.34 -38.24
N ASP A 83 -39.87 15.63 -37.35
CA ASP A 83 -40.78 14.68 -36.73
C ASP A 83 -40.08 13.52 -35.95
N GLN A 84 -38.80 13.67 -35.59
CA GLN A 84 -38.00 12.66 -34.89
C GLN A 84 -37.85 12.93 -33.38
N GLY A 85 -38.84 13.59 -32.76
CA GLY A 85 -38.80 13.98 -31.36
C GLY A 85 -39.80 15.06 -31.00
N ALA A 86 -39.77 15.52 -29.75
CA ALA A 86 -40.55 16.66 -29.29
C ALA A 86 -40.00 17.29 -28.02
N ASN A 87 -40.25 18.59 -27.87
CA ASN A 87 -40.19 19.30 -26.59
C ASN A 87 -41.58 19.30 -25.95
N GLN A 88 -41.65 19.04 -24.65
CA GLN A 88 -42.89 18.97 -23.90
C GLN A 88 -42.77 19.72 -22.56
N TRP A 89 -43.82 20.48 -22.24
CA TRP A 89 -44.13 20.88 -20.88
C TRP A 89 -45.52 20.36 -20.54
N VAL A 90 -45.66 19.57 -19.48
CA VAL A 90 -46.93 18.93 -19.09
C VAL A 90 -47.27 19.33 -17.66
N ILE A 91 -48.51 19.76 -17.46
CA ILE A 91 -49.18 19.89 -16.17
C ILE A 91 -50.21 18.76 -16.10
N ASP A 92 -50.16 17.97 -15.03
CA ASP A 92 -51.09 16.89 -14.75
C ASP A 92 -51.89 17.24 -13.49
N ASP A 93 -53.17 17.55 -13.67
CA ASP A 93 -54.12 17.94 -12.62
C ASP A 93 -54.97 16.75 -12.15
N ALA A 94 -54.50 15.52 -12.38
CA ALA A 94 -55.15 14.34 -11.82
C ALA A 94 -55.27 14.46 -10.29
N THR A 95 -56.48 14.21 -9.78
CA THR A 95 -56.80 14.32 -8.35
C THR A 95 -55.81 13.51 -7.50
N GLY A 96 -55.08 14.18 -6.61
CA GLY A 96 -54.09 13.56 -5.71
C GLY A 96 -52.77 13.17 -6.38
N GLN A 97 -52.58 13.49 -7.66
CA GLN A 97 -51.44 13.08 -8.46
C GLN A 97 -50.85 14.25 -9.26
N LEU A 98 -50.82 15.43 -8.63
CA LEU A 98 -50.31 16.64 -9.25
C LEU A 98 -48.86 16.46 -9.71
N ARG A 99 -48.58 16.81 -10.96
CA ARG A 99 -47.25 16.69 -11.55
C ARG A 99 -46.99 17.80 -12.55
N MET A 100 -45.74 18.26 -12.59
CA MET A 100 -45.19 19.07 -13.66
C MET A 100 -44.03 18.35 -14.31
N ARG A 101 -43.95 18.33 -15.65
CA ARG A 101 -42.86 17.70 -16.40
C ARG A 101 -42.37 18.64 -17.50
N LEU A 102 -41.07 18.86 -17.56
CA LEU A 102 -40.38 19.46 -18.71
C LEU A 102 -39.52 18.37 -19.35
N ALA A 103 -39.71 18.09 -20.63
CA ALA A 103 -39.03 17.01 -21.31
C ALA A 103 -38.62 17.39 -22.73
N SER A 104 -37.48 16.87 -23.16
CA SER A 104 -37.04 16.85 -24.55
C SER A 104 -36.67 15.42 -24.91
N HIS A 105 -37.06 14.99 -26.10
CA HIS A 105 -36.66 13.68 -26.61
C HIS A 105 -36.42 13.71 -28.10
N SER A 106 -35.49 12.88 -28.55
CA SER A 106 -35.28 12.60 -29.97
C SER A 106 -34.73 11.19 -30.15
N SER A 107 -35.03 10.57 -31.29
CA SER A 107 -34.44 9.28 -31.67
C SER A 107 -32.90 9.34 -31.77
N ALA A 108 -32.32 10.52 -32.00
CA ALA A 108 -30.87 10.70 -32.13
C ALA A 108 -30.16 11.02 -30.79
N THR A 109 -30.81 11.76 -29.88
CA THR A 109 -30.18 12.28 -28.65
C THR A 109 -30.77 11.68 -27.37
N GLY A 110 -31.71 10.76 -27.50
CA GLY A 110 -32.34 10.11 -26.37
C GLY A 110 -33.34 10.99 -25.62
N HIS A 111 -33.59 10.64 -24.37
CA HIS A 111 -34.54 11.30 -23.48
C HIS A 111 -33.86 12.19 -22.44
N SER A 112 -34.46 13.33 -22.14
CA SER A 112 -34.08 14.19 -21.00
C SER A 112 -35.31 14.82 -20.38
N GLU A 113 -35.45 14.74 -19.06
CA GLU A 113 -36.60 15.30 -18.35
C GLU A 113 -36.28 15.83 -16.96
N LEU A 114 -37.13 16.77 -16.55
CA LEU A 114 -37.26 17.30 -15.20
C LEU A 114 -38.72 17.17 -14.78
N THR A 115 -38.99 16.40 -13.73
CA THR A 115 -40.34 16.12 -13.25
C THR A 115 -40.47 16.41 -11.76
N LEU A 116 -41.56 17.08 -11.38
CA LEU A 116 -41.92 17.42 -10.00
C LEU A 116 -43.27 16.79 -9.63
N GLY A 117 -43.42 16.36 -8.39
CA GLY A 117 -44.69 15.85 -7.85
C GLY A 117 -44.85 14.35 -8.03
N HIS A 118 -46.02 13.90 -8.51
CA HIS A 118 -46.35 12.48 -8.69
C HIS A 118 -45.77 11.93 -10.00
N LEU A 119 -44.63 11.27 -9.93
CA LEU A 119 -43.86 10.82 -11.10
C LEU A 119 -44.53 9.59 -11.72
N ILE A 120 -44.82 9.64 -13.02
CA ILE A 120 -45.35 8.51 -13.77
C ILE A 120 -44.63 8.37 -15.09
N GLN A 121 -44.60 7.15 -15.62
CA GLN A 121 -44.18 6.92 -16.99
C GLN A 121 -45.17 7.58 -17.94
N GLN A 122 -44.68 8.40 -18.88
CA GLN A 122 -45.51 9.00 -19.91
C GLN A 122 -44.74 9.06 -21.23
N GLY A 123 -45.35 8.52 -22.28
CA GLY A 123 -44.82 8.57 -23.64
C GLY A 123 -44.67 10.00 -24.14
N ALA A 124 -43.78 10.20 -25.11
CA ALA A 124 -43.44 11.53 -25.61
C ALA A 124 -44.08 11.85 -26.98
N HIS A 125 -44.85 10.91 -27.53
CA HIS A 125 -45.63 11.09 -28.76
C HIS A 125 -46.86 11.95 -28.49
N GLY A 126 -47.09 12.95 -29.35
CA GLY A 126 -48.34 13.71 -29.36
C GLY A 126 -49.52 12.82 -29.77
N GLY A 127 -50.73 13.17 -29.32
CA GLY A 127 -51.94 12.41 -29.58
C GLY A 127 -52.18 11.25 -28.59
N ALA A 128 -51.33 11.07 -27.58
CA ALA A 128 -51.48 10.04 -26.56
C ALA A 128 -51.67 10.65 -25.18
N SER A 129 -52.83 10.42 -24.54
CA SER A 129 -53.11 10.87 -23.16
C SER A 129 -52.70 9.85 -22.09
N GLN A 130 -51.78 8.93 -22.41
CA GLN A 130 -51.51 7.80 -21.55
C GLN A 130 -50.78 8.21 -20.27
N ARG A 131 -51.37 7.83 -19.14
CA ARG A 131 -50.74 7.86 -17.81
C ARG A 131 -50.27 6.45 -17.50
N GLY A 132 -48.96 6.26 -17.45
CA GLY A 132 -48.32 4.96 -17.23
C GLY A 132 -48.09 4.63 -15.76
N GLN A 133 -47.18 3.69 -15.51
CA GLN A 133 -46.84 3.22 -14.17
C GLN A 133 -46.30 4.35 -13.29
N TRP A 134 -46.56 4.27 -11.99
CA TRP A 134 -45.98 5.17 -10.99
C TRP A 134 -44.47 4.91 -10.86
N LEU A 135 -43.68 5.99 -10.88
CA LEU A 135 -42.22 5.98 -10.81
C LEU A 135 -41.69 6.53 -9.48
N GLY A 136 -42.53 7.23 -8.70
CA GLY A 136 -42.14 7.80 -7.40
C GLY A 136 -42.75 9.18 -7.16
N GLU A 137 -42.21 9.89 -6.18
CA GLU A 137 -42.67 11.23 -5.78
C GLU A 137 -41.49 12.16 -5.51
N GLY A 138 -41.69 13.46 -5.74
CA GLY A 138 -40.72 14.50 -5.42
C GLY A 138 -40.08 15.11 -6.66
N PHE A 139 -38.76 15.15 -6.71
CA PHE A 139 -37.96 15.71 -7.80
C PHE A 139 -37.26 14.60 -8.57
N TYR A 140 -37.37 14.62 -9.89
CA TYR A 140 -36.68 13.68 -10.77
C TYR A 140 -36.03 14.42 -11.93
N GLY A 141 -34.72 14.24 -12.07
CA GLY A 141 -33.96 14.66 -13.24
C GLY A 141 -33.37 13.44 -13.93
N HIS A 142 -33.60 13.28 -15.23
CA HIS A 142 -33.08 12.18 -16.02
C HIS A 142 -32.54 12.66 -17.35
N THR A 143 -31.46 12.04 -17.81
CA THR A 143 -30.93 12.22 -19.15
C THR A 143 -30.17 10.96 -19.57
N GLU A 144 -30.29 10.59 -20.84
CA GLU A 144 -29.43 9.58 -21.48
C GLU A 144 -28.09 10.19 -21.96
N GLY A 145 -27.97 11.51 -21.92
CA GLY A 145 -26.75 12.26 -22.23
C GLY A 145 -25.91 12.57 -20.98
N TRP A 146 -25.09 13.61 -21.08
CA TRP A 146 -24.30 14.11 -19.95
C TRP A 146 -25.13 14.99 -19.02
N ALA A 147 -24.97 14.83 -17.71
CA ALA A 147 -25.53 15.72 -16.70
C ALA A 147 -24.42 16.54 -16.03
N VAL A 148 -24.65 17.84 -15.86
CA VAL A 148 -23.74 18.76 -15.18
C VAL A 148 -24.53 19.65 -14.23
N VAL A 149 -24.20 19.62 -12.94
CA VAL A 149 -24.67 20.57 -11.93
C VAL A 149 -23.50 21.47 -11.56
N ARG A 150 -23.62 22.79 -11.82
CA ARG A 150 -22.59 23.79 -11.50
C ARG A 150 -23.21 24.87 -10.62
N ALA A 151 -22.60 25.09 -9.46
CA ALA A 151 -23.01 26.13 -8.52
C ALA A 151 -21.81 27.00 -8.16
N GLY A 152 -21.72 28.19 -8.76
CA GLY A 152 -20.57 29.10 -8.62
C GLY A 152 -20.41 29.71 -7.22
N GLU A 153 -21.47 29.71 -6.42
CA GLU A 153 -21.49 30.17 -5.02
C GLU A 153 -21.46 29.00 -4.01
N GLY A 154 -21.39 27.76 -4.49
CA GLY A 154 -21.39 26.53 -3.69
C GLY A 154 -22.65 25.67 -3.83
N LEU A 155 -22.55 24.41 -3.44
CA LEU A 155 -23.56 23.36 -3.55
C LEU A 155 -23.74 22.65 -2.20
N LEU A 156 -24.95 22.70 -1.67
CA LEU A 156 -25.39 21.90 -0.52
C LEU A 156 -26.26 20.76 -1.03
N LEU A 157 -25.85 19.51 -0.80
CA LEU A 157 -26.71 18.34 -0.99
C LEU A 157 -27.03 17.74 0.38
N SER A 158 -28.28 17.85 0.78
CA SER A 158 -28.74 17.50 2.12
C SER A 158 -29.96 16.58 2.06
N THR A 159 -30.02 15.63 3.00
CA THR A 159 -31.24 14.87 3.30
C THR A 159 -31.90 15.34 4.61
N SER A 160 -31.42 16.43 5.21
CA SER A 160 -31.99 17.05 6.40
C SER A 160 -33.29 17.77 6.03
N ALA A 161 -34.41 17.32 6.62
CA ALA A 161 -35.72 17.86 6.30
C ALA A 161 -35.95 19.25 6.91
N ARG A 162 -36.59 20.14 6.15
CA ARG A 162 -37.13 21.41 6.65
C ARG A 162 -38.63 21.27 6.90
N PRO A 163 -39.16 21.71 8.05
CA PRO A 163 -40.58 21.56 8.34
C PRO A 163 -41.42 22.40 7.37
N ALA A 164 -42.57 21.87 6.95
CA ALA A 164 -43.48 22.58 6.07
C ALA A 164 -44.09 23.81 6.77
N GLN A 165 -44.17 24.92 6.04
CA GLN A 165 -44.77 26.18 6.44
C GLN A 165 -45.73 26.66 5.34
N GLY A 166 -47.00 26.27 5.45
CA GLY A 166 -48.00 26.52 4.41
C GLY A 166 -47.70 25.70 3.15
N ALA A 167 -47.53 26.37 2.01
CA ALA A 167 -47.20 25.75 0.72
C ALA A 167 -45.69 25.68 0.43
N SER A 168 -44.84 25.98 1.42
CA SER A 168 -43.38 25.96 1.28
C SER A 168 -42.73 25.33 2.52
N VAL A 169 -41.40 25.33 2.60
CA VAL A 169 -40.63 24.88 3.77
C VAL A 169 -40.17 26.06 4.63
N ALA A 170 -39.83 25.81 5.89
CA ALA A 170 -39.23 26.80 6.76
C ALA A 170 -37.77 27.08 6.41
N SER A 171 -37.32 28.31 6.73
CA SER A 171 -35.95 28.80 6.58
C SER A 171 -35.48 29.05 5.15
N THR A 172 -34.21 29.44 5.01
CA THR A 172 -33.58 29.77 3.72
C THR A 172 -33.03 28.51 3.05
N GLN A 173 -32.80 28.56 1.73
CA GLN A 173 -32.22 27.44 0.97
C GLN A 173 -30.84 27.01 1.52
N MET A 174 -30.08 27.96 2.08
CA MET A 174 -28.73 27.73 2.59
C MET A 174 -28.68 27.54 4.11
N ASP A 175 -29.82 27.34 4.76
CA ASP A 175 -29.84 26.90 6.15
C ASP A 175 -29.18 25.53 6.26
N ALA A 176 -28.06 25.48 6.98
CA ALA A 176 -27.23 24.30 7.16
C ALA A 176 -26.87 24.08 8.65
N ALA A 177 -27.76 24.46 9.57
CA ALA A 177 -27.50 24.41 11.01
C ALA A 177 -27.03 23.03 11.52
N GLU A 178 -27.63 21.95 11.02
CA GLU A 178 -27.26 20.57 11.34
C GLU A 178 -25.84 20.24 10.86
N ALA A 179 -25.52 20.57 9.62
CA ALA A 179 -24.20 20.40 9.03
C ALA A 179 -23.10 21.18 9.78
N VAL A 180 -23.37 22.43 10.12
CA VAL A 180 -22.46 23.27 10.94
C VAL A 180 -22.22 22.62 12.31
N GLY A 181 -23.26 22.10 12.95
CA GLY A 181 -23.13 21.36 14.20
C GLY A 181 -22.23 20.11 14.08
N GLN A 182 -22.40 19.33 13.00
CA GLN A 182 -21.57 18.15 12.72
C GLN A 182 -20.09 18.52 12.48
N LEU A 183 -19.82 19.59 11.73
CA LEU A 183 -18.47 20.12 11.50
C LEU A 183 -17.79 20.53 12.81
N HIS A 184 -18.52 21.22 13.70
CA HIS A 184 -17.98 21.56 15.02
C HIS A 184 -17.69 20.34 15.89
N ALA A 185 -18.56 19.33 15.89
CA ALA A 185 -18.34 18.10 16.64
C ALA A 185 -17.11 17.34 16.13
N ALA A 186 -16.93 17.25 14.80
CA ALA A 186 -15.76 16.63 14.18
C ALA A 186 -14.45 17.38 14.51
N ARG A 187 -14.49 18.72 14.51
CA ARG A 187 -13.35 19.54 14.93
C ARG A 187 -12.97 19.27 16.38
N GLN A 188 -13.92 19.37 17.31
CA GLN A 188 -13.70 19.17 18.75
C GLN A 188 -13.12 17.79 19.07
N LEU A 189 -13.61 16.73 18.40
CA LEU A 189 -13.07 15.38 18.53
C LEU A 189 -11.58 15.33 18.17
N GLY A 190 -11.21 15.84 16.99
CA GLY A 190 -9.82 15.80 16.54
C GLY A 190 -8.91 16.76 17.33
N GLU A 191 -9.43 17.86 17.86
CA GLU A 191 -8.67 18.72 18.79
C GLU A 191 -8.30 17.97 20.07
N ALA A 192 -9.28 17.32 20.70
CA ALA A 192 -9.07 16.58 21.94
C ALA A 192 -8.07 15.42 21.74
N LEU A 193 -8.26 14.60 20.69
CA LEU A 193 -7.36 13.50 20.37
C LEU A 193 -5.98 13.98 19.93
N GLY A 194 -5.92 15.04 19.12
CA GLY A 194 -4.66 15.64 18.67
C GLY A 194 -3.86 16.26 19.82
N GLN A 195 -4.52 16.89 20.79
CA GLN A 195 -3.84 17.42 21.98
C GLN A 195 -3.26 16.29 22.83
N SER A 196 -4.03 15.22 23.05
CA SER A 196 -3.58 14.04 23.80
C SER A 196 -2.40 13.34 23.12
N ALA A 197 -2.45 13.17 21.79
CA ALA A 197 -1.35 12.62 21.00
C ALA A 197 -0.05 13.43 21.19
N ARG A 198 -0.10 14.76 21.08
CA ARG A 198 1.07 15.64 21.26
C ARG A 198 1.67 15.52 22.66
N GLN A 199 0.85 15.38 23.70
CA GLN A 199 1.34 15.21 25.07
C GLN A 199 2.14 13.92 25.25
N GLN A 200 1.85 12.89 24.45
CA GLN A 200 2.56 11.60 24.45
C GLN A 200 3.68 11.54 23.39
N GLY A 201 4.03 12.66 22.76
CA GLY A 201 5.08 12.73 21.74
C GLY A 201 4.68 12.18 20.36
N ALA A 202 3.42 11.81 20.16
CA ALA A 202 2.88 11.44 18.85
C ALA A 202 2.59 12.70 18.00
N HIS A 203 2.45 12.52 16.68
CA HIS A 203 2.11 13.63 15.80
C HIS A 203 0.65 14.08 16.02
N GLY A 204 0.43 15.40 16.02
CA GLY A 204 -0.91 15.98 16.15
C GLY A 204 -1.74 15.91 14.87
N LEU A 205 -3.02 16.27 14.98
CA LEU A 205 -3.97 16.32 13.87
C LEU A 205 -4.11 17.76 13.36
N HIS A 206 -3.28 18.15 12.40
CA HIS A 206 -3.19 19.55 11.95
C HIS A 206 -4.52 20.12 11.43
N SER A 207 -5.25 19.39 10.59
CA SER A 207 -6.51 19.87 10.00
C SER A 207 -7.61 20.21 11.01
N HIS A 208 -7.48 19.71 12.25
CA HIS A 208 -8.40 19.97 13.35
C HIS A 208 -7.96 21.13 14.25
N GLU A 209 -6.74 21.66 14.10
CA GLU A 209 -6.28 22.81 14.88
C GLU A 209 -7.08 24.08 14.57
N SER A 210 -7.06 25.03 15.50
CA SER A 210 -7.72 26.33 15.32
C SER A 210 -7.24 27.03 14.04
N GLY A 211 -8.19 27.51 13.24
CA GLY A 211 -7.93 28.18 11.96
C GLY A 211 -7.62 27.25 10.78
N GLN A 212 -7.56 25.93 10.99
CA GLN A 212 -7.28 24.95 9.92
C GLN A 212 -8.57 24.45 9.24
N ALA A 213 -8.42 23.44 8.38
CA ALA A 213 -9.44 23.01 7.41
C ALA A 213 -10.86 22.84 7.99
N TRP A 214 -11.01 22.15 9.13
CA TRP A 214 -12.35 21.96 9.74
C TRP A 214 -12.99 23.26 10.22
N GLN A 215 -12.22 24.13 10.89
CA GLN A 215 -12.70 25.42 11.37
C GLN A 215 -13.04 26.34 10.20
N ALA A 216 -12.15 26.43 9.20
CA ALA A 216 -12.34 27.26 8.02
C ALA A 216 -13.58 26.83 7.20
N HIS A 217 -13.84 25.53 7.10
CA HIS A 217 -15.05 25.00 6.44
C HIS A 217 -16.31 25.30 7.26
N ALA A 218 -16.27 25.10 8.58
CA ALA A 218 -17.38 25.44 9.47
C ALA A 218 -17.72 26.93 9.43
N ASP A 219 -16.72 27.81 9.54
CA ASP A 219 -16.92 29.27 9.53
C ASP A 219 -17.54 29.78 8.22
N ALA A 220 -17.15 29.16 7.11
CA ALA A 220 -17.67 29.51 5.79
C ALA A 220 -19.14 29.10 5.60
N MET A 221 -19.66 28.19 6.43
CA MET A 221 -21.07 27.78 6.44
C MET A 221 -21.86 28.38 7.61
N ASP A 222 -21.22 28.71 8.74
CA ASP A 222 -21.88 29.23 9.93
C ASP A 222 -22.27 30.70 9.72
N PRO A 223 -23.57 31.04 9.75
CA PRO A 223 -24.03 32.41 9.57
C PRO A 223 -23.64 33.33 10.74
N ARG A 224 -23.29 32.78 11.91
CA ARG A 224 -22.70 33.55 13.03
C ARG A 224 -21.24 33.92 12.77
N ALA A 225 -20.56 33.22 11.86
CA ALA A 225 -19.20 33.48 11.42
C ALA A 225 -19.18 34.19 10.07
N GLN A 226 -18.91 33.49 8.95
CA GLN A 226 -18.76 34.06 7.60
C GLN A 226 -19.93 33.67 6.68
N GLY A 227 -20.71 32.64 7.02
CA GLY A 227 -21.78 32.05 6.21
C GLY A 227 -23.06 32.89 6.12
N ARG A 228 -22.93 34.22 5.97
CA ARG A 228 -24.06 35.15 5.89
C ARG A 228 -23.88 36.20 4.81
N HIS A 229 -24.99 36.73 4.32
CA HIS A 229 -24.96 37.96 3.55
C HIS A 229 -24.56 39.13 4.46
N GLU A 230 -23.57 39.92 4.04
CA GLU A 230 -23.09 41.09 4.79
C GLU A 230 -23.78 42.40 4.37
N GLY A 231 -24.58 42.35 3.30
CA GLY A 231 -25.27 43.51 2.75
C GLY A 231 -26.40 43.12 1.81
N ALA A 232 -26.93 44.12 1.12
CA ALA A 232 -28.06 43.95 0.21
C ALA A 232 -27.74 43.01 -0.97
N VAL A 233 -28.72 42.19 -1.36
CA VAL A 233 -28.65 41.27 -2.50
C VAL A 233 -29.60 41.79 -3.58
N GLY A 234 -29.08 42.10 -4.76
CA GLY A 234 -29.89 42.63 -5.86
C GLY A 234 -30.63 43.94 -5.51
N GLY A 235 -30.07 44.76 -4.63
CA GLY A 235 -30.67 46.01 -4.16
C GLY A 235 -31.75 45.83 -3.06
N GLN A 236 -31.94 44.61 -2.56
CA GLN A 236 -32.86 44.31 -1.45
C GLN A 236 -32.07 44.00 -0.17
N ASP A 237 -32.53 44.48 0.98
CA ASP A 237 -31.95 44.12 2.29
C ASP A 237 -31.97 42.59 2.47
N ALA A 238 -30.82 42.00 2.78
CA ALA A 238 -30.70 40.56 3.01
C ALA A 238 -31.26 40.18 4.38
N ARG A 239 -32.58 40.03 4.44
CA ARG A 239 -33.32 39.69 5.66
C ARG A 239 -34.27 38.54 5.41
N LYS A 240 -34.40 37.64 6.39
CA LYS A 240 -35.39 36.55 6.34
C LYS A 240 -36.56 36.86 7.25
N ALA A 241 -37.77 36.51 6.83
CA ALA A 241 -38.92 36.58 7.73
C ALA A 241 -38.75 35.52 8.83
N ARG A 242 -38.99 35.89 10.09
CA ARG A 242 -38.86 34.96 11.24
C ARG A 242 -39.84 33.77 11.18
N GLY A 243 -40.82 33.84 10.28
CA GLY A 243 -41.83 32.82 10.06
C GLY A 243 -42.88 32.79 11.18
N GLY A 244 -44.15 33.00 10.82
CA GLY A 244 -45.26 32.92 11.78
C GLY A 244 -46.55 33.53 11.26
N ARG A 245 -47.70 32.91 11.58
CA ARG A 245 -49.04 33.38 11.23
C ARG A 245 -49.53 34.40 12.28
N GLY A 246 -48.82 35.52 12.46
CA GLY A 246 -49.14 36.53 13.48
C GLY A 246 -48.51 37.90 13.18
N PRO A 247 -48.79 38.94 14.00
CA PRO A 247 -48.28 40.31 13.77
C PRO A 247 -46.74 40.40 13.66
N GLY A 248 -46.01 39.48 14.30
CA GLY A 248 -44.55 39.34 14.21
C GLY A 248 -44.03 38.52 13.03
N GLY A 249 -44.90 37.99 12.15
CA GLY A 249 -44.49 37.21 10.97
C GLY A 249 -43.79 38.03 9.87
N ARG A 250 -43.84 39.37 10.00
CA ARG A 250 -43.08 40.34 9.19
C ARG A 250 -41.84 40.85 9.90
N GLU A 251 -41.55 40.39 11.12
CA GLU A 251 -40.28 40.71 11.78
C GLU A 251 -39.16 40.05 10.98
N LEU A 252 -38.26 40.90 10.54
CA LEU A 252 -37.09 40.52 9.79
C LEU A 252 -36.02 40.05 10.77
N ALA A 253 -35.47 38.88 10.49
CA ALA A 253 -34.37 38.30 11.22
C ALA A 253 -33.12 38.29 10.34
N GLU A 254 -31.99 38.51 10.99
CA GLU A 254 -30.65 38.36 10.46
C GLU A 254 -29.89 37.37 11.37
N PRO A 255 -28.86 36.68 10.86
CA PRO A 255 -28.36 36.67 9.48
C PRO A 255 -29.20 35.85 8.48
N VAL A 256 -29.07 36.14 7.18
CA VAL A 256 -29.53 35.27 6.07
C VAL A 256 -28.35 34.40 5.64
N GLU A 257 -28.55 33.09 5.66
CA GLU A 257 -27.53 32.10 5.38
C GLU A 257 -27.05 32.12 3.93
N ARG A 258 -25.74 31.92 3.74
CA ARG A 258 -25.10 31.59 2.45
C ARG A 258 -23.78 30.86 2.73
N PHE A 259 -23.17 30.26 1.72
CA PHE A 259 -21.75 29.94 1.84
C PHE A 259 -20.88 31.18 1.60
N ALA A 260 -19.81 31.32 2.36
CA ALA A 260 -18.83 32.39 2.18
C ALA A 260 -17.88 32.13 0.99
N LYS A 261 -17.84 30.88 0.51
CA LYS A 261 -16.95 30.37 -0.54
C LYS A 261 -17.69 29.31 -1.38
N PRO A 262 -17.25 28.98 -2.59
CA PRO A 262 -17.84 27.92 -3.40
C PRO A 262 -17.53 26.52 -2.84
N LEU A 263 -18.26 26.12 -1.80
CA LEU A 263 -18.11 24.82 -1.14
C LEU A 263 -19.04 23.78 -1.76
N LEU A 264 -18.60 22.53 -1.80
CA LEU A 264 -19.50 21.37 -1.89
C LEU A 264 -19.63 20.78 -0.49
N HIS A 265 -20.85 20.71 0.04
CA HIS A 265 -21.13 20.03 1.31
C HIS A 265 -22.22 18.98 1.12
N LEU A 266 -21.98 17.79 1.71
CA LEU A 266 -22.90 16.66 1.71
C LEU A 266 -23.25 16.36 3.17
N ASP A 267 -24.51 16.48 3.55
CA ASP A 267 -24.98 16.13 4.89
C ASP A 267 -26.18 15.19 4.87
N THR A 268 -26.27 14.37 5.91
CA THR A 268 -27.37 13.43 6.12
C THR A 268 -27.52 13.18 7.63
N PRO A 269 -28.75 13.10 8.16
CA PRO A 269 -28.97 12.76 9.57
C PRO A 269 -28.92 11.25 9.82
N ALA A 270 -28.81 10.41 8.77
CA ALA A 270 -28.87 8.96 8.87
C ALA A 270 -27.55 8.31 8.40
N SER A 271 -27.44 7.96 7.13
CA SER A 271 -26.25 7.30 6.57
C SER A 271 -25.90 7.84 5.19
N ALA A 272 -24.62 7.77 4.84
CA ALA A 272 -24.09 8.03 3.51
C ALA A 272 -23.16 6.89 3.10
N VAL A 273 -23.24 6.47 1.84
CA VAL A 273 -22.46 5.36 1.29
C VAL A 273 -21.97 5.72 -0.11
N TRP A 274 -20.72 5.35 -0.41
CA TRP A 274 -20.09 5.55 -1.72
C TRP A 274 -19.71 4.18 -2.25
N VAL A 275 -20.36 3.73 -3.33
CA VAL A 275 -20.23 2.37 -3.86
C VAL A 275 -20.02 2.38 -5.36
N THR A 276 -19.20 1.46 -5.83
CA THR A 276 -18.94 1.20 -7.25
C THR A 276 -18.38 -0.20 -7.41
N PRO A 277 -18.69 -0.92 -8.50
CA PRO A 277 -18.03 -2.18 -8.83
C PRO A 277 -16.59 -2.00 -9.33
N ALA A 278 -16.18 -0.76 -9.65
CA ALA A 278 -14.87 -0.44 -10.18
C ALA A 278 -13.95 0.15 -9.10
N SER A 279 -13.67 1.45 -9.16
CA SER A 279 -12.71 2.12 -8.26
C SER A 279 -13.26 3.42 -7.71
N ILE A 280 -12.87 3.74 -6.47
CA ILE A 280 -13.03 5.05 -5.84
C ILE A 280 -11.64 5.65 -5.69
N SER A 281 -11.45 6.89 -6.11
CA SER A 281 -10.20 7.64 -5.93
C SER A 281 -10.48 8.94 -5.19
N LEU A 282 -9.66 9.23 -4.18
CA LEU A 282 -9.77 10.43 -3.33
C LEU A 282 -8.42 11.14 -3.34
N TYR A 283 -8.41 12.41 -3.75
CA TYR A 283 -7.23 13.26 -3.75
C TYR A 283 -7.58 14.61 -3.13
N SER A 284 -6.71 15.07 -2.24
CA SER A 284 -6.76 16.40 -1.64
C SER A 284 -5.42 17.07 -1.87
N GLY A 285 -5.42 18.32 -2.36
CA GLY A 285 -4.19 19.09 -2.54
C GLY A 285 -3.56 19.56 -1.23
N GLN A 286 -4.28 19.41 -0.11
CA GLN A 286 -3.84 19.72 1.25
C GLN A 286 -4.15 18.49 2.14
N ASP A 287 -5.03 18.63 3.13
CA ASP A 287 -5.35 17.57 4.09
C ASP A 287 -6.49 16.65 3.61
N SER A 288 -6.40 15.37 4.00
CA SER A 288 -7.52 14.41 4.00
C SER A 288 -7.73 13.92 5.42
N SER A 289 -8.87 14.25 6.03
CA SER A 289 -9.19 13.88 7.41
C SER A 289 -10.45 13.03 7.49
N VAL A 290 -10.38 11.95 8.28
CA VAL A 290 -11.52 11.10 8.63
C VAL A 290 -11.71 11.18 10.14
N ALA A 291 -12.88 11.64 10.57
CA ALA A 291 -13.26 11.74 11.97
C ALA A 291 -14.48 10.86 12.23
N ALA A 292 -14.38 9.97 13.21
CA ALA A 292 -15.47 9.10 13.65
C ALA A 292 -15.57 9.16 15.18
N GLN A 293 -16.77 9.42 15.70
CA GLN A 293 -17.03 9.35 17.15
C GLN A 293 -17.11 7.90 17.65
N GLY A 294 -17.53 6.98 16.78
CA GLY A 294 -17.44 5.54 16.99
C GLY A 294 -16.17 4.95 16.39
N ASP A 295 -16.26 3.73 15.89
CA ASP A 295 -15.11 3.03 15.29
C ASP A 295 -14.83 3.47 13.86
N ALA A 296 -13.55 3.50 13.49
CA ALA A 296 -13.09 3.60 12.11
C ALA A 296 -12.57 2.23 11.64
N HIS A 297 -13.19 1.66 10.61
CA HIS A 297 -12.81 0.36 10.06
C HIS A 297 -12.20 0.51 8.66
N LEU A 298 -11.07 -0.18 8.44
CA LEU A 298 -10.43 -0.33 7.13
C LEU A 298 -10.32 -1.82 6.83
N ALA A 299 -11.04 -2.28 5.80
CA ALA A 299 -11.05 -3.67 5.39
C ALA A 299 -10.70 -3.77 3.90
N ALA A 300 -9.74 -4.64 3.58
CA ALA A 300 -9.37 -4.95 2.20
C ALA A 300 -9.18 -6.47 2.06
N ALA A 301 -9.71 -7.04 0.98
CA ALA A 301 -9.54 -8.47 0.70
C ALA A 301 -8.10 -8.85 0.31
N HIS A 302 -7.32 -7.87 -0.15
CA HIS A 302 -5.95 -8.07 -0.59
C HIS A 302 -4.95 -7.35 0.30
N SER A 303 -4.75 -6.03 0.10
CA SER A 303 -3.74 -5.27 0.83
C SER A 303 -4.28 -3.95 1.35
N VAL A 304 -3.79 -3.55 2.51
CA VAL A 304 -3.88 -2.18 3.03
C VAL A 304 -2.45 -1.64 3.04
N SER A 305 -2.22 -0.51 2.36
CA SER A 305 -0.91 0.15 2.32
C SER A 305 -1.05 1.61 2.77
N ALA A 306 -0.11 2.06 3.59
CA ALA A 306 -0.01 3.44 4.04
C ALA A 306 1.43 3.92 3.82
N VAL A 307 1.58 4.93 2.97
CA VAL A 307 2.88 5.51 2.60
C VAL A 307 2.81 7.00 2.89
N SER A 308 3.75 7.50 3.70
CA SER A 308 3.84 8.91 4.06
C SER A 308 5.17 9.49 3.56
N GLY A 309 5.15 10.76 3.14
CA GLY A 309 6.37 11.46 2.70
C GLY A 309 7.24 11.98 3.85
N GLN A 310 6.71 12.00 5.07
CA GLN A 310 7.39 12.45 6.28
C GLN A 310 7.14 11.46 7.41
N THR A 311 6.11 11.67 8.22
CA THR A 311 5.86 10.90 9.43
C THR A 311 4.57 10.09 9.33
N THR A 312 4.65 8.80 9.66
CA THR A 312 3.48 7.98 10.01
C THR A 312 3.43 7.87 11.53
N SER A 313 2.36 8.39 12.15
CA SER A 313 2.15 8.35 13.60
C SER A 313 0.94 7.47 13.93
N LEU A 314 1.13 6.49 14.82
CA LEU A 314 0.06 5.63 15.33
C LEU A 314 -0.05 5.85 16.84
N TYR A 315 -1.23 6.25 17.30
CA TYR A 315 -1.47 6.63 18.69
C TYR A 315 -2.85 6.15 19.15
N THR A 316 -2.91 5.61 20.37
CA THR A 316 -4.14 5.23 21.07
C THR A 316 -4.13 5.86 22.46
N HIS A 317 -5.24 6.49 22.87
CA HIS A 317 -5.30 7.17 24.17
C HIS A 317 -5.54 6.22 25.35
N ALA A 318 -6.63 5.44 25.29
CA ALA A 318 -7.05 4.56 26.39
C ALA A 318 -6.78 3.07 26.11
N GLY A 319 -6.79 2.66 24.85
CA GLY A 319 -6.50 1.28 24.42
C GLY A 319 -5.03 1.07 24.04
N GLY A 320 -4.74 -0.10 23.46
CA GLY A 320 -3.42 -0.44 22.94
C GLY A 320 -3.41 -0.61 21.42
N ILE A 321 -2.21 -0.79 20.87
CA ILE A 321 -1.98 -1.13 19.47
C ILE A 321 -1.76 -2.65 19.35
N GLN A 322 -2.50 -3.31 18.47
CA GLN A 322 -2.30 -4.71 18.13
C GLN A 322 -1.82 -4.85 16.67
N ALA A 323 -0.62 -5.41 16.48
CA ALA A 323 -0.06 -5.71 15.17
C ALA A 323 0.17 -7.22 15.04
N ILE A 324 -0.75 -7.91 14.36
CA ILE A 324 -0.80 -9.38 14.33
C ILE A 324 -0.82 -9.85 12.88
N THR A 325 0.04 -10.81 12.55
CA THR A 325 0.03 -11.53 11.28
C THR A 325 -0.38 -12.98 11.52
N ALA A 326 -1.43 -13.45 10.86
CA ALA A 326 -1.97 -14.79 11.11
C ALA A 326 -1.12 -15.93 10.53
N GLN A 327 -0.42 -15.69 9.41
CA GLN A 327 0.30 -16.72 8.66
C GLN A 327 1.73 -16.31 8.30
N ALA A 328 1.94 -15.04 7.94
CA ALA A 328 3.21 -14.53 7.45
C ALA A 328 3.97 -13.75 8.53
N ALA A 329 5.20 -13.33 8.20
CA ALA A 329 6.06 -12.58 9.12
C ALA A 329 5.57 -11.14 9.38
N LEU A 330 5.78 -10.66 10.60
CA LEU A 330 5.76 -9.24 10.94
C LEU A 330 7.18 -8.68 10.87
N SER A 331 7.39 -7.56 10.16
CA SER A 331 8.70 -6.90 10.07
C SER A 331 8.62 -5.43 10.42
N LEU A 332 9.51 -4.99 11.32
CA LEU A 332 9.69 -3.60 11.73
C LEU A 332 11.16 -3.24 11.53
N ARG A 333 11.45 -2.14 10.82
CA ARG A 333 12.81 -1.77 10.43
C ARG A 333 12.99 -0.25 10.44
N ALA A 334 14.05 0.22 11.07
CA ALA A 334 14.61 1.56 10.85
C ALA A 334 15.91 1.42 10.04
N HIS A 335 15.94 1.90 8.80
CA HIS A 335 17.06 1.66 7.88
C HIS A 335 18.26 2.59 8.10
N THR A 336 17.98 3.85 8.42
CA THR A 336 19.00 4.91 8.54
C THR A 336 19.13 5.46 9.95
N ASP A 337 18.16 5.18 10.84
CA ASP A 337 18.06 5.78 12.16
C ASP A 337 17.76 4.71 13.22
N ALA A 338 17.69 5.13 14.48
CA ALA A 338 17.45 4.26 15.63
C ALA A 338 16.05 3.63 15.60
N GLN A 339 15.98 2.38 16.02
CA GLN A 339 14.74 1.70 16.37
C GLN A 339 14.66 1.57 17.90
N GLN A 340 13.60 2.10 18.48
CA GLN A 340 13.39 2.13 19.93
C GLN A 340 12.10 1.39 20.30
N ILE A 341 12.19 0.54 21.33
CA ILE A 341 11.07 -0.24 21.87
C ILE A 341 11.14 -0.12 23.40
N TRP A 342 10.10 0.42 24.02
CA TRP A 342 10.04 0.65 25.46
C TRP A 342 8.71 0.17 26.03
N SER A 343 8.74 -0.24 27.30
CA SER A 343 7.59 -0.56 28.14
C SER A 343 7.87 -0.01 29.53
N GLU A 344 6.87 0.63 30.16
CA GLU A 344 6.98 1.04 31.57
C GLU A 344 6.94 -0.20 32.50
N GLN A 345 6.22 -1.23 32.07
CA GLN A 345 6.13 -2.51 32.75
C GLN A 345 7.06 -3.51 32.04
N ASP A 346 6.64 -4.77 32.01
CA ASP A 346 7.43 -5.83 31.39
C ASP A 346 7.53 -5.66 29.88
N LEU A 347 8.69 -6.04 29.34
CA LEU A 347 8.92 -6.25 27.91
C LEU A 347 9.26 -7.73 27.70
N THR A 348 8.38 -8.47 27.01
CA THR A 348 8.61 -9.89 26.70
C THR A 348 8.99 -10.07 25.23
N VAL A 349 10.11 -10.74 24.98
CA VAL A 349 10.55 -11.16 23.64
C VAL A 349 10.68 -12.68 23.64
N GLN A 350 9.86 -13.36 22.85
CA GLN A 350 9.78 -14.82 22.84
C GLN A 350 9.65 -15.38 21.43
N SER A 351 10.41 -16.44 21.15
CA SER A 351 10.11 -17.43 20.11
C SER A 351 9.59 -18.68 20.81
N THR A 352 8.41 -19.16 20.43
CA THR A 352 7.75 -20.30 21.11
C THR A 352 8.23 -21.65 20.59
N THR A 353 8.75 -21.70 19.36
CA THR A 353 9.11 -22.94 18.68
C THR A 353 10.57 -23.02 18.26
N ASP A 354 11.24 -21.88 18.09
CA ASP A 354 12.56 -21.82 17.47
C ASP A 354 13.49 -20.83 18.22
N GLU A 355 14.16 -19.91 17.53
CA GLU A 355 15.25 -19.10 18.07
C GLU A 355 14.86 -17.62 18.32
N VAL A 356 15.47 -17.01 19.35
CA VAL A 356 15.59 -15.55 19.48
C VAL A 356 17.02 -15.15 19.14
N ARG A 357 17.23 -14.45 18.01
CA ARG A 357 18.54 -13.98 17.55
C ARG A 357 18.67 -12.47 17.74
N ILE A 358 19.62 -12.06 18.58
CA ILE A 358 19.97 -10.65 18.80
C ILE A 358 21.40 -10.45 18.31
N GLN A 359 21.58 -9.55 17.34
CA GLN A 359 22.87 -9.29 16.70
C GLN A 359 23.15 -7.80 16.65
N ALA A 360 24.41 -7.44 16.88
CA ALA A 360 24.92 -6.09 16.72
C ALA A 360 26.32 -6.16 16.11
N SER A 361 26.63 -5.26 15.18
CA SER A 361 27.95 -5.21 14.52
C SER A 361 29.03 -4.55 15.38
N LYS A 362 28.63 -3.69 16.33
CA LYS A 362 29.55 -2.94 17.20
C LYS A 362 29.59 -3.48 18.63
N SER A 363 28.46 -3.45 19.33
CA SER A 363 28.35 -3.87 20.72
C SER A 363 26.93 -4.31 21.06
N LEU A 364 26.80 -5.34 21.89
CA LEU A 364 25.55 -5.77 22.52
C LEU A 364 25.69 -5.62 24.04
N THR A 365 24.78 -4.87 24.66
CA THR A 365 24.80 -4.60 26.09
C THR A 365 23.46 -4.99 26.73
N LEU A 366 23.50 -5.85 27.75
CA LEU A 366 22.34 -6.25 28.55
C LEU A 366 22.55 -5.75 29.98
N THR A 367 21.65 -4.90 30.49
CA THR A 367 21.81 -4.25 31.80
C THR A 367 20.58 -4.48 32.67
N ALA A 368 20.79 -4.82 33.94
CA ALA A 368 19.76 -4.89 34.97
C ALA A 368 20.32 -4.33 36.29
N GLY A 369 19.86 -3.14 36.70
CA GLY A 369 20.40 -2.44 37.87
C GLY A 369 21.88 -2.12 37.70
N GLN A 370 22.72 -2.64 38.60
CA GLN A 370 24.19 -2.49 38.55
C GLN A 370 24.90 -3.67 37.86
N SER A 371 24.15 -4.67 37.40
CA SER A 371 24.67 -5.84 36.70
C SER A 371 24.58 -5.66 35.19
N GLN A 372 25.63 -6.07 34.47
CA GLN A 372 25.71 -5.90 33.02
C GLN A 372 26.47 -7.05 32.34
N VAL A 373 26.05 -7.40 31.13
CA VAL A 373 26.78 -8.25 30.19
C VAL A 373 27.02 -7.45 28.91
N VAL A 374 28.29 -7.27 28.52
CA VAL A 374 28.69 -6.56 27.30
C VAL A 374 29.42 -7.52 26.37
N ILE A 375 29.01 -7.58 25.11
CA ILE A 375 29.70 -8.25 24.02
C ILE A 375 30.18 -7.17 23.06
N GLU A 376 31.50 -6.99 22.95
CA GLU A 376 32.11 -5.95 22.11
C GLU A 376 33.43 -6.44 21.51
N GLY A 377 33.58 -6.30 20.19
CA GLY A 377 34.71 -6.86 19.46
C GLY A 377 34.81 -8.38 19.65
N GLY A 378 35.93 -8.85 20.22
CA GLY A 378 36.15 -10.27 20.57
C GLY A 378 35.92 -10.60 22.05
N ASN A 379 35.45 -9.65 22.86
CA ASN A 379 35.39 -9.77 24.31
C ASN A 379 33.95 -9.94 24.82
N ILE A 380 33.82 -10.67 25.92
CA ILE A 380 32.59 -10.74 26.74
C ILE A 380 32.94 -10.26 28.14
N THR A 381 32.28 -9.21 28.61
CA THR A 381 32.52 -8.60 29.94
C THR A 381 31.29 -8.76 30.82
N PHE A 382 31.48 -9.35 32.00
CA PHE A 382 30.46 -9.44 33.05
C PHE A 382 30.79 -8.44 34.17
N THR A 383 29.91 -7.48 34.40
CA THR A 383 29.98 -6.54 35.52
C THR A 383 28.90 -6.92 36.52
N CYS A 384 29.29 -7.32 37.74
CA CYS A 384 28.36 -7.63 38.82
C CYS A 384 29.02 -7.31 40.17
N PRO A 385 28.62 -6.24 40.87
CA PRO A 385 29.20 -5.91 42.18
C PRO A 385 28.80 -6.89 43.29
N GLY A 386 27.76 -7.70 43.06
CA GLY A 386 27.34 -8.77 43.95
C GLY A 386 28.00 -10.11 43.59
N THR A 387 27.30 -11.20 43.90
CA THR A 387 27.79 -12.55 43.62
C THR A 387 27.49 -12.96 42.18
N TRP A 388 28.52 -13.35 41.43
CA TRP A 388 28.34 -14.08 40.17
C TRP A 388 28.23 -15.58 40.47
N THR A 389 27.05 -16.17 40.22
CA THR A 389 26.78 -17.58 40.49
C THR A 389 26.61 -18.34 39.18
N VAL A 390 27.43 -19.38 38.97
CA VAL A 390 27.31 -20.30 37.84
C VAL A 390 26.95 -21.68 38.37
N LYS A 391 25.79 -22.23 37.97
CA LYS A 391 25.31 -23.55 38.42
C LYS A 391 25.39 -24.55 37.26
N GLY A 392 26.16 -25.62 37.43
CA GLY A 392 26.25 -26.73 36.46
C GLY A 392 26.69 -28.04 37.13
N ALA A 393 26.28 -29.18 36.58
CA ALA A 393 26.74 -30.49 37.05
C ALA A 393 28.24 -30.72 36.79
N THR A 394 28.79 -30.05 35.77
CA THR A 394 30.21 -30.11 35.40
C THR A 394 30.64 -28.75 34.87
N HIS A 395 31.83 -28.28 35.27
CA HIS A 395 32.45 -27.08 34.72
C HIS A 395 33.70 -27.51 33.92
N ALA A 396 33.50 -27.83 32.65
CA ALA A 396 34.59 -28.22 31.76
C ALA A 396 35.31 -26.97 31.22
N TRP A 397 36.27 -26.47 32.00
CA TRP A 397 37.24 -25.49 31.50
C TRP A 397 38.30 -26.26 30.71
N GLY A 398 38.11 -26.39 29.41
CA GLY A 398 39.14 -26.97 28.54
C GLY A 398 40.45 -26.17 28.63
N GLY A 399 41.59 -26.83 28.38
CA GLY A 399 42.85 -26.11 28.20
C GLY A 399 42.74 -25.07 27.08
N GLY A 400 43.53 -23.99 27.16
CA GLY A 400 43.53 -22.95 26.14
C GLY A 400 43.71 -23.52 24.74
N GLY A 401 42.91 -23.04 23.78
CA GLY A 401 43.06 -23.43 22.38
C GLY A 401 44.45 -23.05 21.88
N SER A 402 45.36 -24.01 21.81
CA SER A 402 46.65 -23.85 21.15
C SER A 402 46.47 -24.23 19.68
N GLN A 403 46.16 -23.24 18.85
CA GLN A 403 46.59 -23.31 17.46
C GLN A 403 48.06 -22.87 17.47
N PRO A 404 49.05 -23.78 17.32
CA PRO A 404 50.41 -23.31 17.06
C PRO A 404 50.32 -22.40 15.84
N ALA A 405 51.00 -21.26 15.87
CA ALA A 405 51.14 -20.44 14.69
C ALA A 405 51.60 -21.36 13.55
N ALA A 406 50.84 -21.43 12.47
CA ALA A 406 51.33 -21.98 11.21
C ALA A 406 52.38 -20.99 10.70
N LEU A 407 53.56 -21.03 11.30
CA LEU A 407 54.75 -20.47 10.72
C LEU A 407 54.85 -21.12 9.35
N VAL A 408 54.75 -20.30 8.29
CA VAL A 408 55.22 -20.70 6.97
C VAL A 408 56.58 -21.32 7.20
N SER A 409 56.73 -22.59 6.81
CA SER A 409 58.00 -23.29 6.92
C SER A 409 59.06 -22.40 6.29
N MET A 410 59.99 -21.89 7.11
CA MET A 410 61.21 -21.32 6.56
C MET A 410 61.85 -22.44 5.72
N PRO A 411 62.32 -22.14 4.50
CA PRO A 411 62.89 -23.16 3.63
C PRO A 411 64.02 -23.88 4.36
N SER A 412 63.75 -25.09 4.85
CA SER A 412 64.72 -25.91 5.57
C SER A 412 65.58 -26.64 4.55
N GLY A 413 66.45 -25.89 3.89
CA GLY A 413 67.64 -26.44 3.27
C GLY A 413 68.60 -26.86 4.37
N THR A 414 68.45 -28.05 4.94
CA THR A 414 69.47 -28.67 5.78
C THR A 414 70.11 -29.82 5.05
N VAL A 415 71.35 -29.54 4.64
CA VAL A 415 72.39 -30.48 4.26
C VAL A 415 72.52 -31.55 5.34
N SER A 416 72.44 -32.82 4.94
CA SER A 416 72.68 -33.99 5.78
C SER A 416 74.13 -33.97 6.28
N GLN A 417 74.36 -33.66 7.55
CA GLN A 417 75.65 -33.88 8.20
C GLN A 417 75.70 -35.31 8.73
N SER A 418 76.69 -36.07 8.27
CA SER A 418 76.97 -37.45 8.64
C SER A 418 77.59 -37.54 10.06
N PRO A 419 77.43 -38.66 10.79
CA PRO A 419 77.78 -38.79 12.21
C PRO A 419 79.29 -38.87 12.55
N ASP A 420 80.17 -38.31 11.74
CA ASP A 420 81.63 -38.52 11.82
C ASP A 420 82.41 -37.41 12.53
N GLU A 421 81.76 -36.40 13.13
CA GLU A 421 82.46 -35.28 13.79
C GLU A 421 82.01 -35.05 15.24
N VAL A 422 82.18 -36.07 16.09
CA VAL A 422 82.34 -35.86 17.54
C VAL A 422 83.73 -36.33 17.94
N MET A 423 84.73 -35.51 17.63
CA MET A 423 86.13 -35.72 18.02
C MET A 423 86.30 -35.30 19.49
N THR A 424 86.39 -36.29 20.39
CA THR A 424 86.88 -36.06 21.76
C THR A 424 88.41 -36.14 21.74
N ALA A 425 89.09 -35.08 22.19
CA ALA A 425 90.54 -35.02 22.22
C ALA A 425 91.14 -36.17 23.05
N GLY A 426 92.08 -36.93 22.48
CA GLY A 426 92.84 -37.97 23.18
C GLY A 426 92.60 -39.41 22.70
N GLN A 427 91.96 -39.65 21.55
CA GLN A 427 91.77 -40.98 20.98
C GLN A 427 92.47 -41.12 19.62
N TYR A 428 93.07 -42.28 19.38
CA TYR A 428 93.73 -42.63 18.12
C TYR A 428 92.76 -43.42 17.25
N LEU A 429 92.61 -43.01 15.99
CA LEU A 429 91.70 -43.63 15.04
C LEU A 429 92.48 -44.40 13.98
N GLY A 430 92.04 -45.63 13.71
CA GLY A 430 92.57 -46.47 12.64
C GLY A 430 91.45 -47.06 11.81
N LYS A 431 91.58 -46.99 10.48
CA LYS A 431 90.69 -47.65 9.52
C LYS A 431 91.54 -48.52 8.60
N TYR A 432 91.11 -49.76 8.37
CA TYR A 432 91.77 -50.67 7.44
C TYR A 432 91.08 -50.69 6.09
N GLU A 433 91.90 -50.59 5.06
CA GLU A 433 91.55 -50.76 3.66
C GLU A 433 92.03 -52.12 3.18
N MET A 434 91.10 -52.99 2.78
CA MET A 434 91.43 -54.32 2.30
C MET A 434 91.16 -54.43 0.81
N PHE A 435 92.24 -54.38 0.03
CA PHE A 435 92.21 -54.54 -1.43
C PHE A 435 92.96 -55.79 -1.89
N LYS A 436 92.51 -56.34 -3.01
CA LYS A 436 93.20 -57.39 -3.77
C LYS A 436 94.42 -56.78 -4.47
N THR A 437 95.37 -57.61 -4.92
CA THR A 437 96.55 -57.17 -5.68
C THR A 437 96.20 -56.49 -7.01
N ASP A 438 94.98 -56.66 -7.50
CA ASP A 438 94.42 -56.00 -8.70
C ASP A 438 93.58 -54.76 -8.37
N ASN A 439 93.69 -54.23 -7.15
CA ASN A 439 93.03 -53.02 -6.65
C ASN A 439 91.49 -53.11 -6.53
N ARG A 440 90.90 -54.31 -6.59
CA ARG A 440 89.48 -54.51 -6.28
C ARG A 440 89.26 -54.66 -4.76
N PRO A 441 88.20 -54.07 -4.19
CA PRO A 441 87.94 -54.17 -2.76
C PRO A 441 87.55 -55.60 -2.36
N PHE A 442 87.99 -56.05 -1.20
CA PHE A 442 87.42 -57.22 -0.54
C PHE A 442 86.06 -56.83 0.05
N ALA A 443 85.03 -56.63 -0.78
CA ALA A 443 83.69 -56.24 -0.34
C ALA A 443 82.91 -57.42 0.28
N GLY A 444 82.32 -57.23 1.46
CA GLY A 444 81.49 -58.24 2.15
C GLY A 444 82.26 -59.42 2.76
N TYR A 445 83.57 -59.31 2.90
CA TYR A 445 84.42 -60.33 3.53
C TYR A 445 84.41 -60.15 5.05
N ASP A 446 84.34 -61.27 5.77
CA ASP A 446 84.52 -61.26 7.21
C ASP A 446 85.97 -60.89 7.56
N TYR A 447 86.12 -59.93 8.47
CA TYR A 447 87.40 -59.48 8.98
C TYR A 447 87.42 -59.47 10.49
N GLU A 448 88.63 -59.51 11.04
CA GLU A 448 88.91 -59.40 12.46
C GLU A 448 90.14 -58.52 12.67
N ILE A 449 89.99 -57.41 13.39
CA ILE A 449 91.07 -56.51 13.79
C ILE A 449 91.47 -56.85 15.21
N ARG A 450 92.76 -57.08 15.41
CA ARG A 450 93.37 -57.34 16.71
C ARG A 450 94.42 -56.28 17.04
N ASN A 451 94.67 -56.07 18.32
CA ASN A 451 95.84 -55.30 18.75
C ASN A 451 97.11 -56.15 18.81
N SER A 452 98.24 -55.51 19.12
CA SER A 452 99.57 -56.14 19.25
C SER A 452 99.65 -57.24 20.32
N ALA A 453 98.72 -57.29 21.27
CA ALA A 453 98.59 -58.36 22.26
C ALA A 453 97.68 -59.52 21.81
N GLY A 454 97.15 -59.47 20.59
CA GLY A 454 96.28 -60.49 20.00
C GLY A 454 94.80 -60.41 20.43
N LYS A 455 94.39 -59.37 21.16
CA LYS A 455 93.00 -59.15 21.56
C LYS A 455 92.19 -58.60 20.39
N VAL A 456 90.99 -59.14 20.16
CA VAL A 456 90.05 -58.67 19.14
C VAL A 456 89.49 -57.31 19.53
N LEU A 457 89.74 -56.29 18.70
CA LEU A 457 89.17 -54.95 18.84
C LEU A 457 87.86 -54.81 18.06
N ALA A 458 87.75 -55.51 16.92
CA ALA A 458 86.56 -55.53 16.10
C ALA A 458 86.52 -56.76 15.20
N SER A 459 85.32 -57.22 14.90
CA SER A 459 85.06 -58.15 13.82
C SER A 459 83.76 -57.74 13.11
N GLY A 460 83.67 -58.06 11.82
CA GLY A 460 82.51 -57.71 11.01
C GLY A 460 82.75 -58.03 9.54
N LYS A 461 81.86 -57.52 8.68
CA LYS A 461 82.05 -57.59 7.23
C LYS A 461 82.52 -56.25 6.70
N THR A 462 83.45 -56.31 5.76
CA THR A 462 83.86 -55.12 5.02
C THR A 462 82.70 -54.58 4.19
N ASP A 463 82.65 -53.26 4.03
CA ASP A 463 81.63 -52.61 3.21
C ASP A 463 81.83 -52.84 1.70
N ALA A 464 80.95 -52.29 0.87
CA ALA A 464 81.02 -52.41 -0.59
C ALA A 464 82.32 -51.85 -1.20
N ALA A 465 83.03 -50.99 -0.46
CA ALA A 465 84.29 -50.37 -0.88
C ALA A 465 85.52 -51.00 -0.21
N GLY A 466 85.37 -52.10 0.54
CA GLY A 466 86.47 -52.88 1.10
C GLY A 466 87.01 -52.37 2.44
N TYR A 467 86.27 -51.48 3.10
CA TYR A 467 86.68 -50.92 4.37
C TYR A 467 86.18 -51.74 5.56
N ALA A 468 87.04 -51.87 6.56
CA ALA A 468 86.61 -52.24 7.90
C ALA A 468 85.98 -51.04 8.63
N GLN A 469 85.26 -51.32 9.72
CA GLN A 469 84.71 -50.27 10.57
C GLN A 469 85.85 -49.49 11.23
N LEU A 470 85.60 -48.21 11.50
CA LEU A 470 86.54 -47.32 12.15
C LEU A 470 86.80 -47.81 13.59
N ILE A 471 88.06 -47.99 13.94
CA ILE A 471 88.47 -48.40 15.29
C ILE A 471 89.02 -47.18 16.01
N VAL A 472 88.58 -47.04 17.26
CA VAL A 472 89.00 -45.97 18.15
C VAL A 472 89.69 -46.62 19.35
N THR A 473 90.98 -46.33 19.55
CA THR A 473 91.73 -46.78 20.72
C THR A 473 92.06 -45.60 21.62
N PRO A 474 92.02 -45.77 22.95
CA PRO A 474 92.34 -44.69 23.90
C PRO A 474 93.85 -44.40 23.99
N GLN A 475 94.70 -45.22 23.38
CA GLN A 475 96.16 -45.08 23.35
C GLN A 475 96.71 -45.52 21.98
N GLU A 476 97.89 -45.03 21.60
CA GLU A 476 98.56 -45.42 20.35
C GLU A 476 99.04 -46.87 20.46
N GLU A 477 98.41 -47.78 19.72
CA GLU A 477 98.81 -49.19 19.66
C GLU A 477 98.80 -49.69 18.22
N GLY A 478 99.77 -50.56 17.90
CA GLY A 478 99.80 -51.24 16.61
C GLY A 478 98.65 -52.25 16.51
N ILE A 479 97.83 -52.10 15.48
CA ILE A 479 96.74 -53.03 15.15
C ILE A 479 97.15 -53.92 13.96
N GLN A 480 96.52 -55.08 13.84
CA GLN A 480 96.67 -56.01 12.72
C GLN A 480 95.28 -56.48 12.30
N ALA A 481 95.01 -56.44 11.00
CA ALA A 481 93.73 -56.89 10.46
C ALA A 481 93.89 -58.20 9.69
N TYR A 482 93.04 -59.16 10.04
CA TYR A 482 92.92 -60.45 9.38
C TYR A 482 91.62 -60.47 8.57
N LYS A 483 91.64 -61.13 7.42
CA LYS A 483 90.46 -61.37 6.59
C LYS A 483 90.25 -62.86 6.40
N SER A 484 89.00 -63.27 6.21
CA SER A 484 88.69 -64.61 5.74
C SER A 484 89.13 -64.80 4.29
N VAL A 485 89.49 -66.02 3.90
CA VAL A 485 89.95 -66.33 2.54
C VAL A 485 88.78 -66.31 1.53
N LYS A 486 87.53 -66.49 2.00
CA LYS A 486 86.29 -66.45 1.20
C LYS A 486 85.12 -65.84 1.99
N PRO A 487 84.17 -65.14 1.34
CA PRO A 487 82.95 -64.68 1.98
C PRO A 487 82.08 -65.87 2.43
N ASP A 488 81.41 -65.77 3.57
CA ASP A 488 80.50 -66.83 4.05
C ASP A 488 79.35 -67.15 3.07
N SER A 489 78.95 -66.19 2.22
CA SER A 489 77.95 -66.42 1.16
C SER A 489 78.42 -67.35 0.02
N GLU A 490 79.73 -67.58 -0.08
CA GLU A 490 80.35 -68.50 -1.05
C GLU A 490 80.94 -69.75 -0.38
N ARG A 491 80.67 -69.96 0.92
CA ARG A 491 80.89 -71.24 1.59
C ARG A 491 79.82 -72.22 1.15
N ILE A 492 80.23 -73.30 0.49
CA ILE A 492 79.36 -74.44 0.20
C ILE A 492 79.14 -75.17 1.53
N THR A 493 77.97 -74.97 2.15
CA THR A 493 77.50 -75.78 3.29
C THR A 493 76.21 -76.49 2.87
N GLU A 494 76.30 -77.82 2.81
CA GLU A 494 75.43 -78.74 2.09
C GLU A 494 73.99 -78.85 2.63
N GLY A 495 73.07 -79.22 1.72
CA GLY A 495 71.67 -79.56 2.01
C GLY A 495 70.80 -79.61 0.74
N TRP A 496 71.32 -80.19 -0.35
CA TRP A 496 70.72 -80.10 -1.69
C TRP A 496 69.47 -80.98 -1.91
N GLN A 497 69.22 -81.97 -1.05
CA GLN A 497 68.08 -82.90 -1.20
C GLN A 497 66.71 -82.30 -0.83
N GLY A 498 66.64 -81.26 0.01
CA GLY A 498 65.37 -80.67 0.43
C GLY A 498 64.67 -79.81 -0.64
N LYS A 499 65.42 -79.33 -1.65
CA LYS A 499 64.86 -78.45 -2.70
C LYS A 499 64.15 -79.20 -3.83
N LEU A 500 64.32 -80.52 -3.93
CA LEU A 500 63.69 -81.35 -4.96
C LEU A 500 62.24 -81.78 -4.61
N SER A 501 61.91 -81.93 -3.33
CA SER A 501 60.56 -82.35 -2.91
C SER A 501 59.50 -81.24 -3.02
N THR A 502 59.91 -79.98 -2.85
CA THR A 502 58.99 -78.82 -2.92
C THR A 502 58.56 -78.49 -4.35
N ALA A 503 59.40 -78.80 -5.35
CA ALA A 503 59.09 -78.60 -6.76
C ALA A 503 58.03 -79.59 -7.29
N ALA A 504 57.86 -80.76 -6.66
CA ALA A 504 56.87 -81.76 -7.06
C ALA A 504 55.45 -81.49 -6.52
N ALA A 505 55.29 -80.73 -5.43
CA ALA A 505 53.99 -80.48 -4.80
C ALA A 505 53.20 -79.30 -5.40
N GLN A 506 53.86 -78.36 -6.10
CA GLN A 506 53.19 -77.21 -6.70
C GLN A 506 52.71 -77.44 -8.14
N ALA A 507 53.15 -78.52 -8.81
CA ALA A 507 52.67 -78.91 -10.13
C ALA A 507 51.30 -79.65 -10.11
N GLN A 508 50.66 -79.81 -8.95
CA GLN A 508 49.40 -80.55 -8.78
C GLN A 508 48.17 -79.69 -8.42
N ASN A 509 48.27 -78.36 -8.32
CA ASN A 509 47.13 -77.48 -7.97
C ASN A 509 46.99 -76.22 -8.86
N ALA A 510 47.42 -76.26 -10.13
CA ALA A 510 47.07 -75.26 -11.14
C ALA A 510 46.83 -75.90 -12.51
#